data_AF-A0A7C6T2E8-F1
#
_entry.id   AF-A0A7C6T2E8-F1
#
_cell.length_a   1.000
_cell.length_b   1.000
_cell.length_c   1.000
_cell.angle_alpha   90.00
_cell.angle_beta   90.00
_cell.angle_gamma   90.00
#
_symmetry.space_group_name_H-M   'P 1'
#
loop_
_entity.id
_entity.type
_entity.pdbx_description
1 polymer ?
#
loop_
_entity_poly.entity_id
_entity_poly.type
_entity_poly.pdbx_seq_one_letter_code
_entity_poly.pdbx_strand_id
1 'polypeptide(L)'
;MKRTIALLFSLVFLLFLTAGCGSRSYDAKELARIGVTGADGYGLLSLAIDDVHLKELLEAEGEKIREGDSKRLEALIQREAALNSLIYTADKISGLKNGDEIRITVNFDEGLAKSAGVRLKNTKFSYRVSGLVDAAVIDFEKDVELIFNGYDGDGEASLLLGGETGIYRAGFDFSFPEGNTKLKNGDRIRLQVKADNAYLTSRGKIARDRVLIFDVQGLAPLVPTDLFANLVLVYDGISGQGLVSLDVSRLPAGWVEAVGSGSPPVRFLAEPADSLSNGDRVTVRVLADEDFLAERGLRALAGEKTYTVSGLKEYPRHLDDTDLLPLFSRIDSFLRQDLSLRLDRNYWNRDQRTGEPVSLWDYRFEGGILRIYYGYEEQNRADNFLALFYKISIDGTCLEADPYESVYAPGDLVSSSLYLVYIVEDIMYDRPLPEDFRAIGLKLHGDVELDLVSRFKNQFGGEGVRIVEVPVPEQAPAISGEARLP
;
A
#
# COMPACT_ATOMS: atom_id res chain seq x y z
N MET A 1 -97.58 45.05 -44.85
CA MET A 1 -98.63 44.42 -43.99
C MET A 1 -98.32 44.71 -42.53
N LYS A 2 -99.35 44.97 -41.71
CA LYS A 2 -99.42 44.94 -40.21
C LYS A 2 -98.24 45.59 -39.42
N ARG A 3 -98.43 46.78 -38.82
CA ARG A 3 -98.93 47.06 -37.43
C ARG A 3 -97.83 46.83 -36.37
N THR A 4 -97.63 47.55 -35.25
CA THR A 4 -98.16 48.75 -34.54
C THR A 4 -97.20 48.97 -33.32
N ILE A 5 -97.06 50.09 -32.58
CA ILE A 5 -97.73 51.42 -32.48
C ILE A 5 -96.71 52.47 -31.94
N ALA A 6 -97.08 53.75 -31.77
CA ALA A 6 -96.26 54.80 -31.12
C ALA A 6 -96.90 55.32 -29.81
N LEU A 7 -96.15 55.94 -28.88
CA LEU A 7 -96.45 57.26 -28.23
C LEU A 7 -95.48 57.65 -27.08
N LEU A 8 -95.38 58.98 -26.84
CA LEU A 8 -94.71 59.68 -25.73
C LEU A 8 -95.55 59.56 -24.41
N PHE A 9 -95.03 59.74 -23.18
CA PHE A 9 -94.77 61.06 -22.54
C PHE A 9 -94.08 60.97 -21.14
N SER A 10 -93.29 62.02 -20.81
CA SER A 10 -92.96 62.62 -19.49
C SER A 10 -92.58 61.82 -18.21
N LEU A 11 -91.37 62.11 -17.72
CA LEU A 11 -91.02 62.74 -16.42
C LEU A 11 -91.56 62.16 -15.08
N VAL A 12 -90.65 61.56 -14.29
CA VAL A 12 -90.63 61.72 -12.81
C VAL A 12 -89.18 61.87 -12.32
N PHE A 13 -88.98 62.85 -11.43
CA PHE A 13 -87.73 63.13 -10.72
C PHE A 13 -87.68 62.30 -9.43
N LEU A 14 -86.64 61.48 -9.21
CA LEU A 14 -86.43 60.81 -7.93
C LEU A 14 -85.00 61.03 -7.42
N LEU A 15 -84.91 61.84 -6.37
CA LEU A 15 -83.69 62.04 -5.60
C LEU A 15 -83.39 60.76 -4.80
N PHE A 16 -82.20 60.18 -4.94
CA PHE A 16 -81.58 59.41 -3.87
C PHE A 16 -80.29 60.10 -3.46
N LEU A 17 -80.33 60.70 -2.27
CA LEU A 17 -79.16 61.15 -1.54
C LEU A 17 -78.38 59.91 -1.09
N THR A 18 -77.18 59.70 -1.62
CA THR A 18 -76.16 58.92 -0.92
C THR A 18 -75.05 59.87 -0.48
N ALA A 19 -74.75 59.86 0.81
CA ALA A 19 -73.67 60.65 1.38
C ALA A 19 -72.32 60.25 0.75
N GLY A 20 -71.47 61.23 0.49
CA GLY A 20 -70.18 61.00 -0.14
C GLY A 20 -69.25 60.17 0.76
N CYS A 21 -69.03 58.92 0.39
CA CYS A 21 -67.85 58.15 0.76
C CYS A 21 -67.04 57.91 -0.52
N GLY A 22 -66.36 58.97 -0.97
CA GLY A 22 -65.74 59.03 -2.29
C GLY A 22 -64.45 58.22 -2.37
N SER A 23 -64.57 56.93 -2.71
CA SER A 23 -63.41 56.08 -2.95
C SER A 23 -62.55 56.65 -4.09
N ARG A 24 -61.26 56.87 -3.87
CA ARG A 24 -60.35 57.49 -4.83
C ARG A 24 -59.53 56.44 -5.57
N SER A 25 -59.34 56.66 -6.87
CA SER A 25 -58.67 55.69 -7.73
C SER A 25 -57.22 56.09 -8.00
N TYR A 26 -56.31 55.12 -7.92
CA TYR A 26 -54.88 55.28 -8.23
C TYR A 26 -54.47 54.26 -9.30
N ASP A 27 -53.51 54.64 -10.13
CA ASP A 27 -52.93 53.75 -11.13
C ASP A 27 -51.69 53.07 -10.56
N ALA A 28 -51.77 51.75 -10.33
CA ALA A 28 -50.67 50.99 -9.76
C ALA A 28 -49.47 50.88 -10.71
N LYS A 29 -49.63 51.19 -12.01
CA LYS A 29 -48.52 51.27 -12.96
C LYS A 29 -47.76 52.58 -12.86
N GLU A 30 -48.43 53.69 -12.58
CA GLU A 30 -47.79 55.02 -12.45
C GLU A 30 -46.97 55.12 -11.15
N LEU A 31 -47.33 54.35 -10.13
CA LEU A 31 -46.58 54.23 -8.86
C LEU A 31 -45.41 53.22 -8.93
N ALA A 32 -45.10 52.66 -10.10
CA ALA A 32 -44.09 51.60 -10.25
C ALA A 32 -42.75 52.14 -10.77
N ARG A 33 -41.69 52.02 -9.96
CA ARG A 33 -40.32 52.25 -10.42
C ARG A 33 -39.75 50.99 -11.06
N ILE A 34 -39.59 51.02 -12.38
CA ILE A 34 -39.09 49.89 -13.18
C ILE A 34 -37.70 50.23 -13.70
N GLY A 35 -36.69 49.47 -13.29
CA GLY A 35 -35.32 49.54 -13.80
C GLY A 35 -34.94 48.27 -14.54
N VAL A 36 -34.21 48.40 -15.65
CA VAL A 36 -33.55 47.26 -16.31
C VAL A 36 -32.06 47.56 -16.43
N THR A 37 -31.22 46.58 -16.10
CA THR A 37 -29.75 46.68 -16.18
C THR A 37 -29.16 45.41 -16.78
N GLY A 38 -27.89 45.45 -17.19
CA GLY A 38 -27.17 44.33 -17.80
C GLY A 38 -27.14 44.41 -19.34
N ALA A 39 -26.89 43.27 -19.97
CA ALA A 39 -26.76 43.13 -21.42
C ALA A 39 -27.96 42.44 -22.06
N ASP A 40 -28.13 42.61 -23.38
CA ASP A 40 -29.21 41.96 -24.13
C ASP A 40 -29.10 40.42 -24.06
N GLY A 41 -30.21 39.75 -23.72
CA GLY A 41 -30.27 38.32 -23.38
C GLY A 41 -29.99 37.97 -21.91
N TYR A 42 -29.40 38.89 -21.14
CA TYR A 42 -28.92 38.67 -19.76
C TYR A 42 -29.39 39.76 -18.80
N GLY A 43 -30.34 40.60 -19.20
CA GLY A 43 -30.81 41.72 -18.41
C GLY A 43 -31.50 41.28 -17.11
N LEU A 44 -31.40 42.15 -16.10
CA LEU A 44 -32.02 42.01 -14.79
C LEU A 44 -33.09 43.10 -14.60
N LEU A 45 -34.23 42.73 -14.01
CA LEU A 45 -35.32 43.64 -13.67
C LEU A 45 -35.24 44.04 -12.20
N SER A 46 -35.36 45.34 -11.94
CA SER A 46 -35.63 45.90 -10.61
C SER A 46 -37.03 46.49 -10.61
N LEU A 47 -37.84 46.10 -9.61
CA LEU A 47 -39.19 46.62 -9.36
C LEU A 47 -39.26 47.16 -7.93
N ALA A 48 -39.76 48.38 -7.79
CA ALA A 48 -40.05 49.01 -6.51
C ALA A 48 -41.26 49.95 -6.64
N ILE A 49 -41.76 50.45 -5.52
CA ILE A 49 -42.59 51.66 -5.52
C ILE A 49 -41.74 52.84 -5.99
N ASP A 50 -42.32 53.75 -6.76
CA ASP A 50 -41.73 55.07 -6.97
C ASP A 50 -42.03 55.95 -5.75
N ASP A 51 -41.21 55.82 -4.71
CA ASP A 51 -41.39 56.53 -3.44
C ASP A 51 -41.38 58.06 -3.61
N VAL A 52 -40.69 58.56 -4.65
CA VAL A 52 -40.65 60.00 -4.96
C VAL A 52 -42.00 60.43 -5.51
N HIS A 53 -42.50 59.75 -6.54
CA HIS A 53 -43.81 60.07 -7.12
C HIS A 53 -44.97 59.86 -6.14
N LEU A 54 -44.93 58.79 -5.34
CA LEU A 54 -45.92 58.52 -4.30
C LEU A 54 -45.94 59.63 -3.24
N LYS A 55 -44.76 60.09 -2.80
CA LYS A 55 -44.65 61.19 -1.84
C LYS A 55 -45.20 62.50 -2.41
N GLU A 56 -44.78 62.90 -3.61
CA GLU A 56 -45.29 64.11 -4.29
C GLU A 56 -46.82 64.10 -4.42
N LEU A 57 -47.38 62.94 -4.78
CA LEU A 57 -48.83 62.73 -4.88
C LEU A 57 -49.53 62.91 -3.52
N LEU A 58 -48.97 62.37 -2.44
CA LEU A 58 -49.54 62.47 -1.09
C LEU A 58 -49.40 63.88 -0.50
N GLU A 59 -48.27 64.56 -0.70
CA GLU A 59 -48.04 65.94 -0.27
C GLU A 59 -49.03 66.89 -0.97
N ALA A 60 -49.18 66.79 -2.30
CA ALA A 60 -50.15 67.56 -3.07
C ALA A 60 -51.63 67.24 -2.73
N GLU A 61 -51.89 66.15 -2.01
CA GLU A 61 -53.19 65.87 -1.40
C GLU A 61 -53.33 66.46 0.00
N GLY A 62 -52.25 66.44 0.79
CA GLY A 62 -52.16 67.06 2.11
C GLY A 62 -52.38 68.57 2.08
N GLU A 63 -51.80 69.29 1.10
CA GLU A 63 -51.98 70.74 0.92
C GLU A 63 -53.46 71.17 0.75
N LYS A 64 -54.34 70.25 0.33
CA LYS A 64 -55.77 70.51 0.14
C LYS A 64 -56.60 70.29 1.40
N ILE A 65 -55.97 69.89 2.50
CA ILE A 65 -56.58 69.69 3.82
C ILE A 65 -56.48 71.00 4.60
N ARG A 66 -57.61 71.46 5.16
CA ARG A 66 -57.63 72.66 6.00
C ARG A 66 -57.09 72.33 7.39
N GLU A 67 -56.41 73.29 7.99
CA GLU A 67 -55.95 73.21 9.37
C GLU A 67 -57.12 72.87 10.31
N GLY A 68 -56.94 71.84 11.14
CA GLY A 68 -57.97 71.30 12.04
C GLY A 68 -58.88 70.20 11.46
N ASP A 69 -58.82 69.86 10.16
CA ASP A 69 -59.62 68.77 9.57
C ASP A 69 -58.98 67.39 9.82
N SER A 70 -59.03 66.95 11.08
CA SER A 70 -58.41 65.69 11.55
C SER A 70 -58.90 64.45 10.80
N LYS A 71 -60.17 64.42 10.37
CA LYS A 71 -60.75 63.31 9.61
C LYS A 71 -60.15 63.17 8.22
N ARG A 72 -59.86 64.28 7.54
CA ARG A 72 -59.17 64.23 6.24
C ARG A 72 -57.70 63.85 6.38
N LEU A 73 -57.05 64.30 7.46
CA LEU A 73 -55.66 63.92 7.76
C LEU A 73 -55.54 62.42 8.06
N GLU A 74 -56.41 61.87 8.90
CA GLU A 74 -56.49 60.42 9.16
C GLU A 74 -56.75 59.61 7.88
N ALA A 75 -57.65 60.09 7.01
CA ALA A 75 -57.92 59.46 5.72
C ALA A 75 -56.75 59.57 4.71
N LEU A 76 -55.81 60.50 4.89
CA LEU A 76 -54.58 60.59 4.11
C LEU A 76 -53.53 59.59 4.63
N ILE A 77 -53.37 59.49 5.96
CA ILE A 77 -52.45 58.53 6.60
C ILE A 77 -52.84 57.08 6.27
N GLN A 78 -54.14 56.75 6.34
CA GLN A 78 -54.63 55.41 5.95
C GLN A 78 -54.39 55.12 4.45
N ARG A 79 -54.45 56.14 3.60
CA ARG A 79 -54.16 56.03 2.17
C ARG A 79 -52.68 55.84 1.89
N GLU A 80 -51.81 56.57 2.57
CA GLU A 80 -50.36 56.38 2.53
C GLU A 80 -50.01 54.95 2.93
N ALA A 81 -50.56 54.43 4.03
CA ALA A 81 -50.37 53.04 4.44
C ALA A 81 -50.86 52.03 3.39
N ALA A 82 -52.00 52.28 2.75
CA ALA A 82 -52.53 51.42 1.69
C ALA A 82 -51.68 51.45 0.41
N LEU A 83 -51.14 52.61 0.01
CA LEU A 83 -50.27 52.74 -1.18
C LEU A 83 -48.83 52.25 -0.92
N ASN A 84 -48.34 52.34 0.32
CA ASN A 84 -47.08 51.72 0.73
C ASN A 84 -47.19 50.18 0.87
N SER A 85 -48.39 49.60 0.80
CA SER A 85 -48.60 48.14 0.79
C SER A 85 -48.39 47.48 -0.58
N LEU A 86 -48.08 48.26 -1.63
CA LEU A 86 -47.93 47.76 -3.00
C LEU A 86 -46.63 46.94 -3.15
N ILE A 87 -46.77 45.65 -3.49
CA ILE A 87 -45.66 44.74 -3.78
C ILE A 87 -45.70 44.37 -5.26
N TYR A 88 -44.69 44.80 -6.00
CA TYR A 88 -44.52 44.52 -7.41
C TYR A 88 -43.80 43.17 -7.62
N THR A 89 -44.37 42.32 -8.46
CA THR A 89 -43.83 41.01 -8.84
C THR A 89 -43.87 40.86 -10.36
N ALA A 90 -42.95 40.08 -10.94
CA ALA A 90 -42.94 39.76 -12.37
C ALA A 90 -42.83 38.26 -12.61
N ASP A 91 -43.29 37.81 -13.78
CA ASP A 91 -43.13 36.45 -14.27
C ASP A 91 -41.68 36.11 -14.68
N LYS A 92 -40.88 37.11 -15.03
CA LYS A 92 -39.44 36.97 -15.34
C LYS A 92 -38.65 38.19 -14.83
N ILE A 93 -37.58 37.93 -14.08
CA ILE A 93 -36.72 38.98 -13.48
C ILE A 93 -35.26 38.96 -13.96
N SER A 94 -34.85 37.92 -14.70
CA SER A 94 -33.48 37.74 -15.18
C SER A 94 -33.45 37.07 -16.57
N GLY A 95 -32.31 37.15 -17.26
CA GLY A 95 -32.17 36.62 -18.63
C GLY A 95 -33.01 37.40 -19.65
N LEU A 96 -33.22 38.69 -19.41
CA LEU A 96 -34.09 39.56 -20.22
C LEU A 96 -33.38 40.03 -21.47
N LYS A 97 -34.13 40.17 -22.56
CA LYS A 97 -33.65 40.73 -23.83
C LYS A 97 -34.48 41.92 -24.29
N ASN A 98 -33.91 42.77 -25.14
CA ASN A 98 -34.67 43.84 -25.80
C ASN A 98 -35.86 43.23 -26.56
N GLY A 99 -37.06 43.78 -26.32
CA GLY A 99 -38.30 43.29 -26.89
C GLY A 99 -38.99 42.17 -26.10
N ASP A 100 -38.40 41.61 -25.03
CA ASP A 100 -39.15 40.77 -24.08
C ASP A 100 -40.32 41.56 -23.49
N GLU A 101 -41.46 40.89 -23.33
CA GLU A 101 -42.64 41.44 -22.68
C GLU A 101 -42.87 40.69 -21.36
N ILE A 102 -42.63 41.38 -20.25
CA ILE A 102 -42.80 40.85 -18.90
C ILE A 102 -44.16 41.25 -18.33
N ARG A 103 -44.79 40.36 -17.57
CA ARG A 103 -46.07 40.64 -16.91
C ARG A 103 -45.82 40.98 -15.45
N ILE A 104 -46.02 42.25 -15.12
CA ILE A 104 -45.95 42.75 -13.75
C ILE A 104 -47.33 42.60 -13.09
N THR A 105 -47.34 42.04 -11.88
CA THR A 105 -48.51 41.91 -11.01
C THR A 105 -48.25 42.65 -9.71
N VAL A 106 -49.21 43.48 -9.30
CA VAL A 106 -49.16 44.28 -8.08
C VAL A 106 -50.06 43.64 -7.04
N ASN A 107 -49.44 43.15 -5.96
CA ASN A 107 -50.13 42.63 -4.78
C ASN A 107 -50.22 43.76 -3.74
N PHE A 108 -51.27 43.77 -2.92
CA PHE A 108 -51.52 44.84 -1.94
C PHE A 108 -52.48 44.35 -0.85
N ASP A 109 -52.58 45.09 0.26
CA ASP A 109 -53.55 44.78 1.31
C ASP A 109 -54.94 45.32 0.92
N GLU A 110 -55.84 44.42 0.50
CA GLU A 110 -57.22 44.76 0.15
C GLU A 110 -58.02 45.34 1.33
N GLY A 111 -57.67 44.97 2.57
CA GLY A 111 -58.29 45.47 3.79
C GLY A 111 -57.94 46.93 4.04
N LEU A 112 -56.65 47.27 4.00
CA LEU A 112 -56.15 48.64 4.07
C LEU A 112 -56.64 49.49 2.91
N ALA A 113 -56.62 48.96 1.68
CA ALA A 113 -57.16 49.67 0.52
C ALA A 113 -58.66 50.00 0.71
N LYS A 114 -59.45 49.06 1.22
CA LYS A 114 -60.88 49.26 1.48
C LYS A 114 -61.14 50.24 2.62
N SER A 115 -60.40 50.19 3.73
CA SER A 115 -60.55 51.14 4.85
C SER A 115 -60.13 52.56 4.47
N ALA A 116 -59.07 52.71 3.68
CA ALA A 116 -58.57 53.98 3.16
C ALA A 116 -59.41 54.56 1.99
N GLY A 117 -60.40 53.81 1.48
CA GLY A 117 -61.19 54.19 0.31
C GLY A 117 -60.39 54.20 -1.00
N VAL A 118 -59.30 53.44 -1.09
CA VAL A 118 -58.42 53.34 -2.25
C VAL A 118 -58.95 52.31 -3.26
N ARG A 119 -58.91 52.65 -4.55
CA ARG A 119 -59.27 51.76 -5.66
C ARG A 119 -58.16 51.69 -6.70
N LEU A 120 -57.39 50.61 -6.71
CA LEU A 120 -56.27 50.44 -7.63
C LEU A 120 -56.74 50.01 -9.03
N LYS A 121 -56.13 50.61 -10.05
CA LYS A 121 -56.22 50.21 -11.47
C LYS A 121 -54.86 49.70 -11.94
N ASN A 122 -54.85 48.98 -13.06
CA ASN A 122 -53.65 48.40 -13.66
C ASN A 122 -52.81 47.57 -12.66
N THR A 123 -53.47 46.79 -11.80
CA THR A 123 -52.81 45.85 -10.88
C THR A 123 -52.15 44.66 -11.61
N LYS A 124 -52.36 44.55 -12.92
CA LYS A 124 -51.62 43.67 -13.84
C LYS A 124 -51.35 44.44 -15.12
N PHE A 125 -50.08 44.51 -15.55
CA PHE A 125 -49.69 45.21 -16.77
C PHE A 125 -48.45 44.59 -17.42
N SER A 126 -48.30 44.79 -18.73
CA SER A 126 -47.08 44.44 -19.46
C SER A 126 -46.06 45.58 -19.40
N TYR A 127 -44.78 45.23 -19.27
CA TYR A 127 -43.65 46.11 -19.57
C TYR A 127 -42.79 45.49 -20.68
N ARG A 128 -42.37 46.31 -21.65
CA ARG A 128 -41.53 45.88 -22.76
C ARG A 128 -40.09 46.29 -22.48
N VAL A 129 -39.21 45.31 -22.34
CA VAL A 129 -37.79 45.51 -22.07
C VAL A 129 -37.15 46.24 -23.25
N SER A 130 -36.40 47.30 -22.95
CA SER A 130 -35.66 48.10 -23.93
C SER A 130 -34.49 48.81 -23.25
N GLY A 131 -33.48 49.22 -24.04
CA GLY A 131 -32.31 49.93 -23.52
C GLY A 131 -31.20 49.05 -22.95
N LEU A 132 -31.29 47.72 -23.08
CA LEU A 132 -30.16 46.82 -22.82
C LEU A 132 -29.11 46.97 -23.93
N VAL A 133 -27.83 46.93 -23.57
CA VAL A 133 -26.70 47.00 -24.52
C VAL A 133 -26.28 45.61 -24.96
N ASP A 134 -25.81 45.47 -26.20
CA ASP A 134 -25.18 44.23 -26.67
C ASP A 134 -23.85 44.00 -25.91
N ALA A 135 -23.65 42.79 -25.35
CA ALA A 135 -22.40 42.42 -24.72
C ALA A 135 -21.34 41.98 -25.76
N ALA A 136 -20.10 42.41 -25.57
CA ALA A 136 -18.98 41.93 -26.37
C ALA A 136 -18.58 40.50 -25.93
N VAL A 137 -18.54 39.57 -26.88
CA VAL A 137 -18.20 38.17 -26.62
C VAL A 137 -16.70 38.04 -26.35
N ILE A 138 -16.33 37.44 -25.21
CA ILE A 138 -14.96 36.99 -24.94
C ILE A 138 -14.77 35.63 -25.63
N ASP A 139 -13.82 35.59 -26.57
CA ASP A 139 -13.42 34.38 -27.29
C ASP A 139 -12.20 33.74 -26.62
N PHE A 140 -12.45 33.09 -25.48
CA PHE A 140 -11.40 32.56 -24.62
C PHE A 140 -10.61 31.38 -25.24
N GLU A 141 -11.07 30.77 -26.33
CA GLU A 141 -10.34 29.69 -27.01
C GLU A 141 -8.97 30.17 -27.53
N LYS A 142 -8.81 31.49 -27.76
CA LYS A 142 -7.55 32.13 -28.19
C LYS A 142 -6.62 32.54 -27.05
N ASP A 143 -7.17 32.62 -25.84
CA ASP A 143 -6.49 33.11 -24.64
C ASP A 143 -6.05 31.98 -23.70
N VAL A 144 -6.47 30.74 -23.97
CA VAL A 144 -6.18 29.55 -23.15
C VAL A 144 -5.03 28.74 -23.76
N GLU A 145 -3.99 28.51 -22.96
CA GLU A 145 -2.88 27.61 -23.28
C GLU A 145 -2.66 26.63 -22.12
N LEU A 146 -2.31 25.37 -22.43
CA LEU A 146 -1.86 24.40 -21.43
C LEU A 146 -0.36 24.14 -21.59
N ILE A 147 0.39 24.30 -20.51
CA ILE A 147 1.80 23.94 -20.43
C ILE A 147 1.90 22.58 -19.75
N PHE A 148 2.48 21.61 -20.44
CA PHE A 148 2.74 20.28 -19.89
C PHE A 148 4.17 20.21 -19.34
N ASN A 149 4.31 19.82 -18.07
CA ASN A 149 5.59 19.69 -17.37
C ASN A 149 5.72 18.30 -16.73
N GLY A 150 6.93 17.90 -16.37
CA GLY A 150 7.22 16.59 -15.76
C GLY A 150 7.57 15.52 -16.79
N TYR A 151 7.29 14.26 -16.44
CA TYR A 151 7.70 13.10 -17.22
C TYR A 151 6.51 12.33 -17.80
N ASP A 152 6.77 11.54 -18.85
CA ASP A 152 5.77 10.72 -19.52
C ASP A 152 5.29 9.58 -18.59
N GLY A 153 4.10 9.74 -18.02
CA GLY A 153 3.57 8.89 -16.93
C GLY A 153 3.28 9.65 -15.65
N ASP A 154 3.92 10.80 -15.46
CA ASP A 154 3.88 11.64 -14.27
C ASP A 154 3.83 13.14 -14.65
N GLY A 155 3.15 13.44 -15.76
CA GLY A 155 3.04 14.80 -16.29
C GLY A 155 1.95 15.61 -15.60
N GLU A 156 2.14 16.91 -15.49
CA GLU A 156 1.14 17.88 -15.03
C GLU A 156 0.80 18.91 -16.11
N ALA A 157 -0.48 19.22 -16.26
CA ALA A 157 -0.98 20.32 -17.08
C ALA A 157 -1.22 21.57 -16.22
N SER A 158 -0.51 22.65 -16.56
CA SER A 158 -0.69 24.00 -15.99
C SER A 158 -1.46 24.90 -16.95
N LEU A 159 -2.50 25.57 -16.46
CA LEU A 159 -3.32 26.51 -17.24
C LEU A 159 -2.69 27.90 -17.28
N LEU A 160 -2.34 28.38 -18.49
CA LEU A 160 -1.96 29.75 -18.77
C LEU A 160 -3.12 30.51 -19.42
N LEU A 161 -3.33 31.77 -19.02
CA LEU A 161 -4.42 32.62 -19.52
C LEU A 161 -3.88 33.99 -19.96
N GLY A 162 -4.12 34.31 -21.22
CA GLY A 162 -3.80 35.60 -21.85
C GLY A 162 -5.03 36.50 -22.07
N GLY A 163 -4.81 37.58 -22.83
CA GLY A 163 -5.86 38.41 -23.43
C GLY A 163 -6.95 38.90 -22.48
N GLU A 164 -8.19 38.93 -22.98
CA GLU A 164 -9.34 39.37 -22.19
C GLU A 164 -9.73 38.34 -21.13
N THR A 165 -9.49 37.05 -21.39
CA THR A 165 -9.83 35.96 -20.47
C THR A 165 -9.02 36.03 -19.17
N GLY A 166 -7.73 36.39 -19.26
CA GLY A 166 -6.89 36.68 -18.09
C GLY A 166 -7.36 37.94 -17.35
N ILE A 167 -7.72 39.02 -18.06
CA ILE A 167 -8.24 40.26 -17.46
C ILE A 167 -9.55 40.00 -16.68
N TYR A 168 -10.44 39.18 -17.23
CA TYR A 168 -11.74 38.86 -16.64
C TYR A 168 -11.76 37.48 -15.95
N ARG A 169 -10.61 36.98 -15.47
CA ARG A 169 -10.43 35.62 -14.87
C ARG A 169 -11.49 35.22 -13.83
N ALA A 170 -11.99 36.17 -13.05
CA ALA A 170 -13.00 35.92 -12.02
C ALA A 170 -14.41 35.63 -12.58
N GLY A 171 -14.65 35.94 -13.87
CA GLY A 171 -15.88 35.58 -14.59
C GLY A 171 -15.84 34.18 -15.21
N PHE A 172 -14.84 33.36 -14.88
CA PHE A 172 -14.65 32.02 -15.43
C PHE A 172 -14.30 31.00 -14.34
N ASP A 173 -15.02 29.89 -14.35
CA ASP A 173 -14.65 28.67 -13.62
C ASP A 173 -13.94 27.71 -14.60
N PHE A 174 -12.74 27.28 -14.23
CA PHE A 174 -11.86 26.42 -15.01
C PHE A 174 -11.58 25.16 -14.22
N SER A 175 -11.95 24.00 -14.75
CA SER A 175 -11.77 22.72 -14.07
C SER A 175 -11.33 21.62 -15.03
N PHE A 176 -10.56 20.66 -14.52
CA PHE A 176 -10.14 19.45 -15.22
C PHE A 176 -10.92 18.27 -14.63
N PRO A 177 -12.03 17.81 -15.26
CA PRO A 177 -12.91 16.81 -14.64
C PRO A 177 -12.26 15.44 -14.40
N GLU A 178 -11.19 15.15 -15.13
CA GLU A 178 -10.40 13.91 -15.04
C GLU A 178 -9.12 14.08 -14.20
N GLY A 179 -8.86 15.26 -13.66
CA GLY A 179 -7.57 15.66 -13.08
C GLY A 179 -6.61 16.25 -14.13
N ASN A 180 -5.51 16.82 -13.65
CA ASN A 180 -4.48 17.48 -14.46
C ASN A 180 -3.07 16.92 -14.23
N THR A 181 -2.94 15.81 -13.50
CA THR A 181 -1.67 15.16 -13.13
C THR A 181 -1.62 13.71 -13.63
N LYS A 182 -0.46 13.03 -13.49
CA LYS A 182 -0.22 11.64 -13.96
C LYS A 182 -0.45 11.44 -15.47
N LEU A 183 -0.20 12.50 -16.25
CA LEU A 183 -0.41 12.54 -17.70
C LEU A 183 0.74 11.86 -18.48
N LYS A 184 0.41 11.38 -19.68
CA LYS A 184 1.31 10.72 -20.64
C LYS A 184 1.27 11.40 -22.01
N ASN A 185 2.35 11.26 -22.79
CA ASN A 185 2.35 11.69 -24.18
C ASN A 185 1.30 10.91 -24.98
N GLY A 186 0.39 11.62 -25.66
CA GLY A 186 -0.73 11.04 -26.40
C GLY A 186 -2.04 10.95 -25.62
N ASP A 187 -2.06 11.29 -24.34
CA ASP A 187 -3.32 11.49 -23.60
C ASP A 187 -4.11 12.68 -24.16
N ARG A 188 -5.42 12.73 -23.88
CA ARG A 188 -6.28 13.87 -24.22
C ARG A 188 -6.91 14.43 -22.96
N ILE A 189 -6.54 15.65 -22.58
CA ILE A 189 -7.06 16.31 -21.38
C ILE A 189 -8.23 17.24 -21.72
N ARG A 190 -9.27 17.23 -20.90
CA ARG A 190 -10.44 18.10 -21.05
C ARG A 190 -10.43 19.23 -20.03
N LEU A 191 -10.38 20.46 -20.52
CA LEU A 191 -10.59 21.67 -19.71
C LEU A 191 -12.06 22.08 -19.85
N GLN A 192 -12.82 21.98 -18.76
CA GLN A 192 -14.18 22.54 -18.69
C GLN A 192 -14.10 24.01 -18.30
N VAL A 193 -14.69 24.87 -19.15
CA VAL A 193 -14.81 26.31 -18.94
C VAL A 193 -16.27 26.65 -18.74
N LYS A 194 -16.63 27.27 -17.61
CA LYS A 194 -17.96 27.82 -17.36
C LYS A 194 -17.88 29.33 -17.18
N ALA A 195 -18.81 30.05 -17.79
CA ALA A 195 -18.85 31.51 -17.76
C ALA A 195 -19.83 32.03 -16.71
N ASP A 196 -19.33 32.77 -15.71
CA ASP A 196 -20.20 33.59 -14.86
C ASP A 196 -20.62 34.85 -15.63
N ASN A 197 -21.69 34.68 -16.41
CA ASN A 197 -22.27 35.79 -17.17
C ASN A 197 -22.96 36.84 -16.29
N ALA A 198 -23.22 36.60 -14.99
CA ALA A 198 -23.65 37.68 -14.09
C ALA A 198 -22.47 38.62 -13.78
N TYR A 199 -21.28 38.06 -13.52
CA TYR A 199 -20.05 38.83 -13.38
C TYR A 199 -19.64 39.53 -14.69
N LEU A 200 -19.64 38.82 -15.82
CA LEU A 200 -19.17 39.36 -17.11
C LEU A 200 -20.07 40.47 -17.66
N THR A 201 -21.40 40.32 -17.59
CA THR A 201 -22.32 41.31 -18.18
C THR A 201 -22.34 42.65 -17.45
N SER A 202 -22.06 42.65 -16.13
CA SER A 202 -21.79 43.89 -15.38
C SER A 202 -20.58 44.70 -15.88
N ARG A 203 -19.74 44.09 -16.73
CA ARG A 203 -18.57 44.68 -17.39
C ARG A 203 -18.74 44.80 -18.92
N GLY A 204 -19.96 44.62 -19.43
CA GLY A 204 -20.27 44.66 -20.87
C GLY A 204 -19.74 43.46 -21.66
N LYS A 205 -19.41 42.35 -20.98
CA LYS A 205 -18.85 41.13 -21.57
C LYS A 205 -19.79 39.94 -21.44
N ILE A 206 -19.61 38.94 -22.29
CA ILE A 206 -20.32 37.67 -22.26
C ILE A 206 -19.40 36.54 -22.73
N ALA A 207 -19.54 35.35 -22.18
CA ALA A 207 -18.89 34.14 -22.68
C ALA A 207 -19.86 32.94 -22.66
N ARG A 208 -19.48 31.84 -23.29
CA ARG A 208 -20.27 30.60 -23.35
C ARG A 208 -19.55 29.47 -22.65
N ASP A 209 -20.28 28.60 -21.97
CA ASP A 209 -19.74 27.35 -21.44
C ASP A 209 -19.21 26.46 -22.57
N ARG A 210 -18.08 25.81 -22.32
CA ARG A 210 -17.34 25.03 -23.32
C ARG A 210 -16.50 23.95 -22.66
N VAL A 211 -16.13 22.94 -23.44
CA VAL A 211 -15.07 22.00 -23.09
C VAL A 211 -14.01 22.09 -24.18
N LEU A 212 -12.79 22.44 -23.79
CA LEU A 212 -11.63 22.43 -24.66
C LEU A 212 -10.88 21.11 -24.47
N ILE A 213 -10.34 20.56 -25.55
CA ILE A 213 -9.62 19.29 -25.54
C ILE A 213 -8.22 19.53 -26.08
N PHE A 214 -7.22 19.16 -25.31
CA PHE A 214 -5.81 19.30 -25.66
C PHE A 214 -5.16 17.92 -25.72
N ASP A 215 -4.30 17.70 -26.71
CA ASP A 215 -3.50 16.49 -26.82
C ASP A 215 -2.18 16.71 -26.05
N VAL A 216 -1.87 15.84 -25.09
CA VAL A 216 -0.70 15.96 -24.21
C VAL A 216 0.56 15.56 -25.00
N GLN A 217 1.52 16.48 -25.08
CA GLN A 217 2.77 16.27 -25.83
C GLN A 217 3.93 17.01 -25.15
N GLY A 218 5.16 16.54 -25.38
CA GLY A 218 6.39 17.20 -24.93
C GLY A 218 6.89 16.78 -23.54
N LEU A 219 6.23 15.82 -22.88
CA LEU A 219 6.70 15.26 -21.61
C LEU A 219 7.98 14.44 -21.83
N ALA A 220 8.95 14.57 -20.93
CA ALA A 220 10.22 13.85 -21.04
C ALA A 220 10.05 12.35 -20.69
N PRO A 221 10.64 11.40 -21.44
CA PRO A 221 10.52 9.98 -21.14
C PRO A 221 11.25 9.59 -19.85
N LEU A 222 10.65 8.70 -19.06
CA LEU A 222 11.29 8.11 -17.87
C LEU A 222 12.49 7.22 -18.24
N VAL A 223 13.59 7.37 -17.51
CA VAL A 223 14.84 6.62 -17.70
C VAL A 223 14.72 5.22 -17.06
N PRO A 224 14.83 4.13 -17.85
CA PRO A 224 14.85 2.77 -17.31
C PRO A 224 16.08 2.53 -16.44
N THR A 225 15.88 2.11 -15.19
CA THR A 225 16.94 2.03 -14.18
C THR A 225 17.00 0.62 -13.57
N ASP A 226 18.17 -0.03 -13.61
CA ASP A 226 18.40 -1.31 -12.91
C ASP A 226 18.59 -1.07 -11.41
N LEU A 227 17.51 -1.25 -10.65
CA LEU A 227 17.51 -1.11 -9.18
C LEU A 227 18.38 -2.19 -8.49
N PHE A 228 18.77 -3.26 -9.19
CA PHE A 228 19.62 -4.33 -8.66
C PHE A 228 21.11 -4.14 -8.95
N ALA A 229 21.52 -3.10 -9.69
CA ALA A 229 22.90 -2.97 -10.19
C ALA A 229 23.97 -2.98 -9.09
N ASN A 230 23.65 -2.42 -7.92
CA ASN A 230 24.54 -2.36 -6.75
C ASN A 230 24.06 -3.23 -5.57
N LEU A 231 23.00 -4.03 -5.74
CA LEU A 231 22.53 -4.92 -4.68
C LEU A 231 23.51 -6.09 -4.52
N VAL A 232 23.99 -6.32 -3.30
CA VAL A 232 24.89 -7.44 -2.99
C VAL A 232 24.15 -8.48 -2.16
N LEU A 233 24.18 -9.74 -2.60
CA LEU A 233 23.68 -10.86 -1.83
C LEU A 233 24.85 -11.45 -1.03
N VAL A 234 24.65 -11.63 0.27
CA VAL A 234 25.61 -12.27 1.17
C VAL A 234 25.00 -13.58 1.67
N TYR A 235 25.62 -14.69 1.30
CA TYR A 235 25.25 -16.03 1.74
C TYR A 235 26.12 -16.44 2.93
N ASP A 236 25.51 -16.97 3.99
CA ASP A 236 26.22 -17.46 5.18
C ASP A 236 25.61 -18.78 5.68
N GLY A 237 26.39 -19.53 6.46
CA GLY A 237 26.04 -20.85 6.98
C GLY A 237 26.62 -22.01 6.17
N ILE A 238 25.95 -23.17 6.25
CA ILE A 238 26.34 -24.43 5.63
C ILE A 238 25.28 -24.79 4.58
N SER A 239 25.69 -25.33 3.43
CA SER A 239 24.80 -25.79 2.36
C SER A 239 23.75 -26.78 2.90
N GLY A 240 22.48 -26.48 2.66
CA GLY A 240 21.29 -27.16 3.21
C GLY A 240 20.64 -26.39 4.38
N GLN A 241 21.39 -25.48 5.01
CA GLN A 241 20.94 -24.61 6.11
C GLN A 241 21.36 -23.14 5.89
N GLY A 242 21.75 -22.79 4.66
CA GLY A 242 22.29 -21.48 4.33
C GLY A 242 21.23 -20.39 4.39
N LEU A 243 21.66 -19.17 4.72
CA LEU A 243 20.82 -17.97 4.77
C LEU A 243 21.29 -16.99 3.69
N VAL A 244 20.38 -16.19 3.15
CA VAL A 244 20.72 -15.01 2.32
C VAL A 244 20.36 -13.72 3.05
N SER A 245 21.29 -12.78 3.06
CA SER A 245 21.05 -11.40 3.46
C SER A 245 21.35 -10.44 2.31
N LEU A 246 20.66 -9.30 2.30
CA LEU A 246 20.72 -8.31 1.23
C LEU A 246 21.46 -7.07 1.72
N ASP A 247 22.67 -6.84 1.22
CA ASP A 247 23.44 -5.62 1.46
C ASP A 247 22.99 -4.54 0.48
N VAL A 248 22.28 -3.55 1.04
CA VAL A 248 21.77 -2.36 0.35
C VAL A 248 22.67 -1.13 0.50
N SER A 249 23.81 -1.22 1.19
CA SER A 249 24.69 -0.08 1.51
C SER A 249 25.29 0.62 0.29
N ARG A 250 25.27 -0.04 -0.88
CA ARG A 250 25.80 0.47 -2.16
C ARG A 250 24.72 1.09 -3.05
N LEU A 251 23.47 1.08 -2.62
CA LEU A 251 22.36 1.76 -3.30
C LEU A 251 22.31 3.24 -2.87
N PRO A 252 21.67 4.12 -3.67
CA PRO A 252 21.48 5.52 -3.27
C PRO A 252 20.73 5.61 -1.93
N ALA A 253 21.31 6.29 -0.95
CA ALA A 253 20.76 6.40 0.42
C ALA A 253 19.27 6.77 0.43
N GLY A 254 18.88 7.81 -0.33
CA GLY A 254 17.48 8.26 -0.43
C GLY A 254 16.49 7.27 -1.07
N TRP A 255 16.94 6.12 -1.58
CA TRP A 255 16.06 5.02 -2.01
C TRP A 255 15.80 4.02 -0.88
N VAL A 256 16.78 3.77 -0.01
CA VAL A 256 16.78 2.66 0.96
C VAL A 256 16.67 3.13 2.42
N GLU A 257 16.80 4.44 2.66
CA GLU A 257 16.53 5.08 3.94
C GLU A 257 15.07 5.53 4.06
N ALA A 258 14.49 5.36 5.25
CA ALA A 258 13.16 5.85 5.56
C ALA A 258 13.18 7.36 5.85
N VAL A 259 12.29 8.12 5.21
CA VAL A 259 12.06 9.52 5.57
C VAL A 259 10.99 9.58 6.67
N GLY A 260 11.40 10.01 7.87
CA GLY A 260 10.52 10.07 9.04
C GLY A 260 10.09 8.69 9.53
N SER A 261 8.78 8.46 9.67
CA SER A 261 8.21 7.17 10.09
C SER A 261 7.72 6.29 8.92
N GLY A 262 8.12 6.62 7.68
CA GLY A 262 7.74 5.86 6.49
C GLY A 262 8.49 4.53 6.32
N SER A 263 8.07 3.73 5.34
CA SER A 263 8.97 2.73 4.74
C SER A 263 9.92 3.43 3.76
N PRO A 264 11.13 2.90 3.51
CA PRO A 264 11.99 3.41 2.45
C PRO A 264 11.35 3.18 1.06
N PRO A 265 11.57 4.09 0.08
CA PRO A 265 10.98 4.01 -1.26
C PRO A 265 11.31 2.74 -2.04
N VAL A 266 12.47 2.11 -1.81
CA VAL A 266 12.90 0.89 -2.49
C VAL A 266 13.30 -0.15 -1.45
N ARG A 267 12.67 -1.33 -1.52
CA ARG A 267 12.97 -2.49 -0.68
C ARG A 267 13.17 -3.73 -1.54
N PHE A 268 13.89 -4.71 -1.01
CA PHE A 268 14.14 -5.97 -1.67
C PHE A 268 13.73 -7.14 -0.76
N LEU A 269 13.17 -8.19 -1.36
CA LEU A 269 12.77 -9.43 -0.69
C LEU A 269 13.37 -10.61 -1.45
N ALA A 270 14.03 -11.53 -0.75
CA ALA A 270 14.63 -12.73 -1.32
C ALA A 270 13.76 -13.96 -1.03
N GLU A 271 13.48 -14.76 -2.04
CA GLU A 271 12.71 -16.01 -1.95
C GLU A 271 13.43 -17.14 -2.70
N PRO A 272 13.76 -18.28 -2.05
CA PRO A 272 13.78 -18.49 -0.59
C PRO A 272 14.86 -17.64 0.12
N ALA A 273 14.67 -17.42 1.43
CA ALA A 273 15.58 -16.64 2.29
C ALA A 273 16.51 -17.49 3.16
N ASP A 274 16.15 -18.75 3.38
CA ASP A 274 16.81 -19.71 4.26
C ASP A 274 16.86 -21.11 3.62
N SER A 275 17.42 -22.09 4.36
CA SER A 275 17.53 -23.49 3.95
C SER A 275 18.30 -23.69 2.62
N LEU A 276 19.20 -22.76 2.29
CA LEU A 276 19.86 -22.68 1.00
C LEU A 276 21.03 -23.66 0.88
N SER A 277 21.23 -24.18 -0.33
CA SER A 277 22.37 -24.97 -0.77
C SER A 277 23.17 -24.29 -1.87
N ASN A 278 24.46 -24.60 -2.00
CA ASN A 278 25.26 -24.17 -3.16
C ASN A 278 24.63 -24.71 -4.46
N GLY A 279 24.38 -23.83 -5.42
CA GLY A 279 23.69 -24.15 -6.67
C GLY A 279 22.20 -23.82 -6.70
N ASP A 280 21.56 -23.55 -5.55
CA ASP A 280 20.16 -23.14 -5.49
C ASP A 280 19.91 -21.80 -6.19
N ARG A 281 18.64 -21.52 -6.51
CA ARG A 281 18.20 -20.27 -7.14
C ARG A 281 17.39 -19.44 -6.16
N VAL A 282 17.89 -18.24 -5.85
CA VAL A 282 17.19 -17.23 -5.04
C VAL A 282 16.67 -16.14 -5.97
N THR A 283 15.36 -15.89 -5.95
CA THR A 283 14.76 -14.77 -6.67
C THR A 283 14.58 -13.60 -5.73
N VAL A 284 15.16 -12.45 -6.08
CA VAL A 284 14.99 -11.20 -5.34
C VAL A 284 13.96 -10.33 -6.07
N ARG A 285 12.87 -9.98 -5.40
CA ARG A 285 11.87 -9.01 -5.87
C ARG A 285 12.17 -7.63 -5.31
N VAL A 286 11.92 -6.60 -6.11
CA VAL A 286 11.95 -5.20 -5.65
C VAL A 286 10.52 -4.71 -5.37
N LEU A 287 10.34 -4.04 -4.24
CA LEU A 287 9.15 -3.28 -3.88
C LEU A 287 9.54 -1.80 -3.94
N ALA A 288 9.22 -1.15 -5.06
CA ALA A 288 9.53 0.24 -5.32
C ALA A 288 8.26 1.12 -5.24
N ASP A 289 8.42 2.32 -4.72
CA ASP A 289 7.48 3.43 -4.89
C ASP A 289 7.69 4.05 -6.28
N GLU A 290 6.81 3.70 -7.21
CA GLU A 290 6.88 4.17 -8.61
C GLU A 290 6.65 5.68 -8.72
N ASP A 291 5.88 6.31 -7.81
CA ASP A 291 5.67 7.76 -7.81
C ASP A 291 6.98 8.48 -7.41
N PHE A 292 7.65 7.99 -6.35
CA PHE A 292 8.97 8.49 -5.96
C PHE A 292 10.01 8.37 -7.09
N LEU A 293 9.98 7.29 -7.87
CA LEU A 293 10.87 7.12 -9.03
C LEU A 293 10.49 8.07 -10.17
N ALA A 294 9.21 8.20 -10.49
CA ALA A 294 8.72 8.99 -11.61
C ALA A 294 8.97 10.51 -11.41
N GLU A 295 8.78 11.03 -10.20
CA GLU A 295 9.15 12.41 -9.82
C GLU A 295 10.62 12.74 -10.15
N ARG A 296 11.50 11.72 -10.12
CA ARG A 296 12.95 11.82 -10.36
C ARG A 296 13.33 11.46 -11.80
N GLY A 297 12.35 11.24 -12.67
CA GLY A 297 12.57 10.88 -14.07
C GLY A 297 12.99 9.42 -14.28
N LEU A 298 12.76 8.54 -13.30
CA LEU A 298 13.19 7.15 -13.31
C LEU A 298 12.00 6.20 -13.43
N ARG A 299 12.25 4.98 -13.94
CA ARG A 299 11.34 3.83 -13.81
C ARG A 299 12.12 2.55 -13.58
N ALA A 300 11.56 1.59 -12.86
CA ALA A 300 12.20 0.29 -12.66
C ALA A 300 12.39 -0.45 -14.01
N LEU A 301 13.60 -0.98 -14.25
CA LEU A 301 13.87 -1.79 -15.45
C LEU A 301 13.31 -3.22 -15.32
N ALA A 302 13.27 -3.76 -14.10
CA ALA A 302 12.76 -5.09 -13.77
C ALA A 302 12.19 -5.12 -12.35
N GLY A 303 11.15 -5.93 -12.12
CA GLY A 303 10.55 -6.14 -10.79
C GLY A 303 11.20 -7.27 -9.97
N GLU A 304 11.96 -8.16 -10.62
CA GLU A 304 12.66 -9.27 -9.95
C GLU A 304 13.90 -9.73 -10.72
N LYS A 305 14.84 -10.37 -10.01
CA LYS A 305 16.10 -10.89 -10.55
C LYS A 305 16.53 -12.14 -9.78
N THR A 306 16.87 -13.21 -10.50
CA THR A 306 17.29 -14.49 -9.90
C THR A 306 18.82 -14.62 -9.87
N TYR A 307 19.33 -15.08 -8.73
CA TYR A 307 20.75 -15.33 -8.45
C TYR A 307 20.97 -16.82 -8.15
N THR A 308 22.19 -17.31 -8.38
CA THR A 308 22.60 -18.66 -7.97
C THR A 308 23.39 -18.57 -6.68
N VAL A 309 23.02 -19.37 -5.69
CA VAL A 309 23.70 -19.46 -4.39
C VAL A 309 25.09 -20.09 -4.57
N SER A 310 26.10 -19.48 -3.96
CA SER A 310 27.47 -19.98 -3.97
C SER A 310 28.26 -19.44 -2.78
N GLY A 311 29.24 -20.21 -2.30
CA GLY A 311 30.15 -19.81 -1.22
C GLY A 311 29.70 -20.22 0.18
N LEU A 312 28.58 -20.94 0.31
CA LEU A 312 28.23 -21.60 1.57
C LEU A 312 29.26 -22.70 1.88
N LYS A 313 29.49 -22.95 3.17
CA LYS A 313 30.35 -24.06 3.63
C LYS A 313 29.69 -25.39 3.26
N GLU A 314 30.48 -26.45 3.07
CA GLU A 314 29.95 -27.79 2.80
C GLU A 314 30.60 -28.83 3.71
N TYR A 315 29.78 -29.79 4.16
CA TYR A 315 30.30 -31.04 4.72
C TYR A 315 30.99 -31.85 3.61
N PRO A 316 32.22 -32.36 3.85
CA PRO A 316 32.92 -33.19 2.89
C PRO A 316 32.14 -34.48 2.60
N ARG A 317 32.39 -35.07 1.43
CA ARG A 317 31.81 -36.38 1.01
C ARG A 317 32.73 -37.57 1.30
N HIS A 318 33.99 -37.29 1.56
CA HIS A 318 35.08 -38.22 1.86
C HIS A 318 36.09 -37.45 2.71
N LEU A 319 36.82 -38.14 3.58
CA LEU A 319 37.77 -37.52 4.52
C LEU A 319 39.23 -37.83 4.15
N ASP A 320 39.47 -38.24 2.91
CA ASP A 320 40.75 -38.79 2.43
C ASP A 320 41.94 -37.82 2.62
N ASP A 321 41.69 -36.52 2.44
CA ASP A 321 42.66 -35.42 2.65
C ASP A 321 42.45 -34.66 3.98
N THR A 322 41.64 -35.18 4.91
CA THR A 322 41.31 -34.51 6.18
C THR A 322 42.23 -34.97 7.31
N ASP A 323 42.83 -34.03 8.04
CA ASP A 323 43.61 -34.35 9.25
C ASP A 323 42.68 -34.77 10.40
N LEU A 324 42.68 -36.06 10.72
CA LEU A 324 41.88 -36.65 11.81
C LEU A 324 42.62 -36.69 13.17
N LEU A 325 43.88 -36.26 13.25
CA LEU A 325 44.66 -36.27 14.49
C LEU A 325 44.07 -35.37 15.59
N PRO A 326 43.46 -34.19 15.31
CA PRO A 326 42.74 -33.42 16.31
C PRO A 326 41.54 -34.17 16.91
N LEU A 327 40.76 -34.86 16.08
CA LEU A 327 39.64 -35.70 16.51
C LEU A 327 40.13 -36.85 17.40
N PHE A 328 41.14 -37.61 16.96
CA PHE A 328 41.71 -38.72 17.73
C PHE A 328 42.23 -38.25 19.09
N SER A 329 42.89 -37.10 19.12
CA SER A 329 43.39 -36.49 20.36
C SER A 329 42.26 -36.11 21.34
N ARG A 330 41.09 -35.66 20.82
CA ARG A 330 39.89 -35.33 21.62
C ARG A 330 39.16 -36.57 22.17
N ILE A 331 39.28 -37.74 21.52
CA ILE A 331 38.58 -38.99 21.93
C ILE A 331 39.47 -40.03 22.61
N ASP A 332 40.80 -39.92 22.57
CA ASP A 332 41.75 -40.92 23.09
C ASP A 332 41.46 -41.35 24.54
N SER A 333 41.21 -40.40 25.44
CA SER A 333 40.89 -40.67 26.85
C SER A 333 39.61 -41.53 27.01
N PHE A 334 38.57 -41.25 26.22
CA PHE A 334 37.34 -42.04 26.23
C PHE A 334 37.58 -43.47 25.74
N LEU A 335 38.33 -43.62 24.63
CA LEU A 335 38.63 -44.91 24.04
C LEU A 335 39.46 -45.80 24.99
N ARG A 336 40.48 -45.22 25.65
CA ARG A 336 41.27 -45.93 26.67
C ARG A 336 40.43 -46.37 27.86
N GLN A 337 39.55 -45.49 28.35
CA GLN A 337 38.70 -45.80 29.49
C GLN A 337 37.67 -46.88 29.17
N ASP A 338 36.96 -46.78 28.05
CA ASP A 338 35.99 -47.81 27.63
C ASP A 338 36.72 -49.15 27.41
N LEU A 339 37.84 -49.16 26.69
CA LEU A 339 38.59 -50.39 26.44
C LEU A 339 39.03 -51.09 27.72
N SER A 340 39.59 -50.37 28.71
CA SER A 340 39.96 -50.98 30.00
C SER A 340 38.74 -51.67 30.60
N LEU A 341 37.60 -50.98 30.68
CA LEU A 341 36.35 -51.54 31.18
C LEU A 341 35.82 -52.73 30.37
N ARG A 342 36.16 -52.88 29.08
CA ARG A 342 35.84 -54.07 28.28
C ARG A 342 36.78 -55.23 28.60
N LEU A 343 38.07 -54.97 28.71
CA LEU A 343 39.09 -55.98 29.00
C LEU A 343 38.90 -56.56 30.42
N ASP A 344 38.69 -55.70 31.41
CA ASP A 344 38.41 -56.05 32.81
C ASP A 344 37.07 -56.80 32.99
N ARG A 345 36.16 -56.71 32.00
CA ARG A 345 34.88 -57.45 31.96
C ARG A 345 34.92 -58.68 31.06
N ASN A 346 36.10 -59.16 30.67
CA ASN A 346 36.28 -60.35 29.84
C ASN A 346 35.56 -60.30 28.47
N TYR A 347 35.31 -59.11 27.90
CA TYR A 347 34.63 -58.96 26.59
C TYR A 347 35.39 -59.59 25.42
N TRP A 348 36.66 -59.94 25.63
CA TRP A 348 37.55 -60.56 24.66
C TRP A 348 37.55 -62.10 24.70
N ASN A 349 36.86 -62.72 25.66
CA ASN A 349 36.78 -64.18 25.83
C ASN A 349 35.33 -64.65 26.04
N ARG A 350 35.14 -65.96 26.26
CA ARG A 350 33.80 -66.58 26.30
C ARG A 350 32.99 -66.29 27.58
N ASP A 351 33.64 -65.82 28.64
CA ASP A 351 33.01 -65.57 29.94
C ASP A 351 32.27 -64.22 30.00
N GLN A 352 32.33 -63.39 28.95
CA GLN A 352 31.58 -62.13 28.83
C GLN A 352 30.07 -62.23 29.23
N ARG A 353 29.47 -63.42 29.08
CA ARG A 353 28.02 -63.66 29.15
C ARG A 353 27.40 -63.50 30.53
N THR A 354 28.18 -63.50 31.61
CA THR A 354 27.71 -63.44 33.00
C THR A 354 27.49 -62.02 33.53
N GLY A 355 27.98 -60.99 32.84
CA GLY A 355 27.81 -59.58 33.22
C GLY A 355 28.80 -59.08 34.28
N GLU A 356 29.08 -59.89 35.30
CA GLU A 356 30.25 -59.76 36.18
C GLU A 356 31.35 -60.74 35.72
N PRO A 357 32.66 -60.43 35.92
CA PRO A 357 33.74 -61.28 35.43
C PRO A 357 33.87 -62.54 36.31
N VAL A 358 33.56 -63.71 35.75
CA VAL A 358 33.67 -65.03 36.42
C VAL A 358 35.04 -65.70 36.26
N SER A 359 36.02 -64.96 35.73
CA SER A 359 37.41 -65.41 35.60
C SER A 359 38.37 -64.23 35.62
N LEU A 360 39.55 -64.46 36.17
CA LEU A 360 40.59 -63.48 36.44
C LEU A 360 41.83 -63.83 35.59
N TRP A 361 42.39 -62.83 34.92
CA TRP A 361 43.39 -63.05 33.87
C TRP A 361 44.60 -62.12 34.03
N ASP A 362 45.80 -62.70 33.94
CA ASP A 362 46.99 -61.96 33.52
C ASP A 362 46.97 -61.89 32.00
N TYR A 363 47.01 -60.70 31.42
CA TYR A 363 46.94 -60.53 29.97
C TYR A 363 47.80 -59.39 29.46
N ARG A 364 48.33 -59.57 28.23
CA ARG A 364 48.90 -58.49 27.42
C ARG A 364 47.99 -58.22 26.23
N PHE A 365 47.92 -56.98 25.80
CA PHE A 365 47.17 -56.61 24.61
C PHE A 365 47.90 -55.57 23.76
N GLU A 366 47.65 -55.63 22.46
CA GLU A 366 48.05 -54.64 21.47
C GLU A 366 46.87 -54.38 20.50
N GLY A 367 46.76 -53.18 19.97
CA GLY A 367 45.66 -52.83 19.08
C GLY A 367 45.70 -51.41 18.55
N GLY A 368 44.68 -51.07 17.77
CA GLY A 368 44.51 -49.77 17.16
C GLY A 368 43.33 -49.74 16.19
N ILE A 369 43.20 -48.62 15.47
CA ILE A 369 42.22 -48.48 14.40
C ILE A 369 42.62 -49.37 13.22
N LEU A 370 41.73 -50.28 12.84
CA LEU A 370 41.85 -51.18 11.69
C LEU A 370 41.19 -50.59 10.43
N ARG A 371 40.03 -49.94 10.59
CA ARG A 371 39.32 -49.22 9.52
C ARG A 371 38.60 -47.99 10.04
N ILE A 372 38.37 -47.04 9.15
CA ILE A 372 37.49 -45.90 9.37
C ILE A 372 36.44 -45.89 8.26
N TYR A 373 35.18 -45.68 8.62
CA TYR A 373 34.13 -45.34 7.65
C TYR A 373 33.54 -43.99 8.00
N TYR A 374 33.38 -43.12 7.01
CA TYR A 374 32.59 -41.89 7.13
C TYR A 374 31.23 -42.12 6.51
N GLY A 375 30.17 -41.82 7.26
CA GLY A 375 28.78 -41.99 6.83
C GLY A 375 28.02 -40.67 6.88
N TYR A 376 27.09 -40.49 5.95
CA TYR A 376 26.23 -39.30 5.88
C TYR A 376 24.95 -39.59 5.10
N GLU A 377 23.86 -38.89 5.41
CA GLU A 377 22.65 -38.90 4.58
C GLU A 377 22.82 -37.94 3.38
N GLU A 378 22.38 -38.38 2.20
CA GLU A 378 22.52 -37.60 0.96
C GLU A 378 21.72 -36.29 0.96
N GLN A 379 20.61 -36.26 1.72
CA GLN A 379 19.73 -35.10 1.83
C GLN A 379 20.12 -34.16 2.98
N ASN A 380 20.56 -34.71 4.13
CA ASN A 380 21.06 -33.94 5.26
C ASN A 380 22.45 -34.44 5.73
N ARG A 381 23.52 -33.70 5.40
CA ARG A 381 24.87 -34.05 5.88
C ARG A 381 25.18 -33.56 7.30
N ALA A 382 24.25 -32.93 8.02
CA ALA A 382 24.48 -32.60 9.44
C ALA A 382 24.51 -33.87 10.31
N ASP A 383 23.65 -34.85 10.01
CA ASP A 383 23.56 -36.14 10.70
C ASP A 383 24.61 -37.14 10.16
N ASN A 384 25.85 -36.67 10.01
CA ASN A 384 26.97 -37.49 9.56
C ASN A 384 27.68 -38.18 10.75
N PHE A 385 28.51 -39.18 10.48
CA PHE A 385 29.21 -39.91 11.53
C PHE A 385 30.55 -40.50 11.06
N LEU A 386 31.44 -40.76 12.03
CA LEU A 386 32.68 -41.49 11.82
C LEU A 386 32.67 -42.81 12.60
N ALA A 387 32.77 -43.93 11.91
CA ALA A 387 32.85 -45.26 12.49
C ALA A 387 34.31 -45.73 12.57
N LEU A 388 34.81 -45.88 13.80
CA LEU A 388 36.16 -46.35 14.10
C LEU A 388 36.11 -47.83 14.46
N PHE A 389 36.62 -48.68 13.56
CA PHE A 389 36.77 -50.11 13.80
C PHE A 389 38.11 -50.34 14.49
N TYR A 390 38.08 -50.65 15.79
CA TYR A 390 39.25 -51.08 16.54
C TYR A 390 39.41 -52.59 16.46
N LYS A 391 40.67 -53.04 16.34
CA LYS A 391 41.07 -54.42 16.60
C LYS A 391 42.05 -54.42 17.77
N ILE A 392 41.75 -55.25 18.76
CA ILE A 392 42.63 -55.57 19.88
C ILE A 392 43.00 -57.04 19.75
N SER A 393 44.28 -57.38 19.83
CA SER A 393 44.77 -58.75 20.01
C SER A 393 45.24 -58.92 21.45
N ILE A 394 44.75 -59.96 22.12
CA ILE A 394 44.97 -60.24 23.54
C ILE A 394 45.59 -61.62 23.66
N ASP A 395 46.67 -61.75 24.42
CA ASP A 395 47.15 -63.03 24.95
C ASP A 395 46.97 -63.03 26.47
N GLY A 396 46.17 -63.96 26.99
CA GLY A 396 45.87 -64.09 28.41
C GLY A 396 46.20 -65.46 28.99
N THR A 397 46.54 -65.49 30.27
CA THR A 397 46.65 -66.68 31.12
C THR A 397 45.59 -66.60 32.22
N CYS A 398 44.74 -67.62 32.34
CA CYS A 398 43.73 -67.68 33.38
C CYS A 398 44.41 -67.90 34.74
N LEU A 399 44.16 -67.02 35.72
CA LEU A 399 44.65 -67.14 37.09
C LEU A 399 43.62 -67.82 37.99
N GLU A 400 42.38 -67.34 37.93
CA GLU A 400 41.25 -67.81 38.72
C GLU A 400 40.01 -67.92 37.83
N ALA A 401 39.13 -68.87 38.14
CA ALA A 401 37.91 -69.12 37.39
C ALA A 401 36.85 -69.65 38.35
N ASP A 402 35.66 -69.04 38.34
CA ASP A 402 34.57 -69.46 39.22
C ASP A 402 34.03 -70.83 38.78
N PRO A 403 34.06 -71.85 39.67
CA PRO A 403 33.69 -73.20 39.30
C PRO A 403 32.26 -73.29 38.75
N TYR A 404 32.12 -73.94 37.59
CA TYR A 404 30.86 -74.13 36.85
C TYR A 404 30.25 -72.87 36.22
N GLU A 405 30.82 -71.68 36.43
CA GLU A 405 30.38 -70.43 35.79
C GLU A 405 31.32 -70.01 34.64
N SER A 406 32.63 -70.10 34.83
CA SER A 406 33.62 -69.93 33.76
C SER A 406 33.70 -71.17 32.84
N VAL A 407 34.01 -70.95 31.56
CA VAL A 407 34.35 -72.04 30.62
C VAL A 407 35.84 -72.39 30.59
N TYR A 408 36.66 -71.74 31.40
CA TYR A 408 38.12 -71.88 31.46
C TYR A 408 38.58 -72.46 32.80
N ALA A 409 39.81 -72.96 32.84
CA ALA A 409 40.48 -73.43 34.05
C ALA A 409 41.74 -72.60 34.36
N PRO A 410 42.14 -72.46 35.63
CA PRO A 410 43.41 -71.84 35.99
C PRO A 410 44.60 -72.48 35.26
N GLY A 411 45.41 -71.64 34.63
CA GLY A 411 46.52 -72.02 33.75
C GLY A 411 46.19 -72.10 32.26
N ASP A 412 44.92 -71.95 31.85
CA ASP A 412 44.55 -71.90 30.44
C ASP A 412 45.17 -70.69 29.73
N LEU A 413 45.75 -70.94 28.54
CA LEU A 413 46.32 -69.92 27.67
C LEU A 413 45.34 -69.61 26.52
N VAL A 414 44.96 -68.35 26.38
CA VAL A 414 43.98 -67.90 25.38
C VAL A 414 44.53 -66.72 24.60
N SER A 415 44.73 -66.91 23.30
CA SER A 415 44.91 -65.81 22.34
C SER A 415 43.58 -65.51 21.66
N SER A 416 43.18 -64.23 21.66
CA SER A 416 41.90 -63.77 21.10
C SER A 416 42.05 -62.47 20.31
N SER A 417 41.02 -62.10 19.55
CA SER A 417 40.91 -60.77 18.97
C SER A 417 39.52 -60.19 19.24
N LEU A 418 39.50 -59.04 19.91
CA LEU A 418 38.30 -58.27 20.19
C LEU A 418 38.19 -57.14 19.16
N TYR A 419 37.07 -57.10 18.45
CA TYR A 419 36.74 -56.04 17.52
C TYR A 419 35.64 -55.15 18.10
N LEU A 420 35.85 -53.84 18.03
CA LEU A 420 34.98 -52.81 18.61
C LEU A 420 34.66 -51.76 17.55
N VAL A 421 33.40 -51.34 17.45
CA VAL A 421 32.98 -50.21 16.59
C VAL A 421 32.52 -49.06 17.45
N TYR A 422 33.33 -48.00 17.50
CA TYR A 422 32.94 -46.73 18.07
C TYR A 422 32.36 -45.85 16.97
N ILE A 423 31.20 -45.23 17.21
CA ILE A 423 30.63 -44.21 16.33
C ILE A 423 30.82 -42.86 17.00
N VAL A 424 31.44 -41.93 16.27
CA VAL A 424 31.43 -40.49 16.56
C VAL A 424 30.27 -39.89 15.79
N GLU A 425 29.30 -39.32 16.50
CA GLU A 425 28.03 -38.82 15.95
C GLU A 425 28.07 -37.30 15.76
N ASP A 426 27.49 -36.86 14.65
CA ASP A 426 27.36 -35.47 14.21
C ASP A 426 28.74 -34.78 14.18
N ILE A 427 29.70 -35.30 13.38
CA ILE A 427 31.00 -34.61 13.22
C ILE A 427 30.84 -33.37 12.35
N MET A 428 31.63 -32.33 12.59
CA MET A 428 31.56 -31.03 11.89
C MET A 428 30.21 -30.30 11.98
N TYR A 429 29.31 -30.67 12.90
CA TYR A 429 27.86 -30.31 12.88
C TYR A 429 27.52 -28.80 12.85
N ASP A 430 28.44 -27.91 13.28
CA ASP A 430 28.32 -26.45 13.15
C ASP A 430 29.51 -25.81 12.40
N ARG A 431 30.56 -26.58 12.09
CA ARG A 431 31.89 -26.11 11.63
C ARG A 431 32.62 -27.18 10.81
N PRO A 432 33.38 -26.83 9.77
CA PRO A 432 34.16 -27.78 8.98
C PRO A 432 35.44 -28.29 9.71
N LEU A 433 35.39 -28.51 11.02
CA LEU A 433 36.50 -28.98 11.85
C LEU A 433 36.21 -30.40 12.34
N PRO A 434 37.03 -31.41 12.00
CA PRO A 434 36.75 -32.82 12.31
C PRO A 434 36.78 -33.12 13.81
N GLU A 435 37.44 -32.28 14.62
CA GLU A 435 37.39 -32.40 16.07
C GLU A 435 36.06 -31.95 16.70
N ASP A 436 35.16 -31.25 16.01
CA ASP A 436 33.86 -30.91 16.60
C ASP A 436 32.83 -32.01 16.33
N PHE A 437 32.25 -32.52 17.42
CA PHE A 437 31.31 -33.63 17.38
C PHE A 437 30.41 -33.62 18.61
N ARG A 438 29.21 -34.21 18.47
CA ARG A 438 28.19 -34.21 19.53
C ARG A 438 28.38 -35.33 20.55
N ALA A 439 28.66 -36.54 20.09
CA ALA A 439 28.80 -37.71 20.95
C ALA A 439 29.79 -38.75 20.39
N ILE A 440 30.32 -39.60 21.26
CA ILE A 440 31.02 -40.83 20.89
C ILE A 440 30.51 -41.99 21.76
N GLY A 441 30.37 -43.17 21.18
CA GLY A 441 29.99 -44.37 21.94
C GLY A 441 30.33 -45.67 21.22
N LEU A 442 30.60 -46.73 22.00
CA LEU A 442 30.64 -48.09 21.48
C LEU A 442 29.23 -48.49 21.01
N LYS A 443 29.08 -48.90 19.75
CA LYS A 443 27.79 -49.34 19.20
C LYS A 443 27.75 -50.83 18.90
N LEU A 444 28.88 -51.42 18.51
CA LEU A 444 28.97 -52.84 18.17
C LEU A 444 30.29 -53.44 18.69
N HIS A 445 30.26 -54.73 19.00
CA HIS A 445 31.45 -55.55 19.27
C HIS A 445 31.32 -56.94 18.65
N GLY A 446 32.45 -57.65 18.56
CA GLY A 446 32.51 -59.04 18.09
C GLY A 446 33.93 -59.61 18.10
N ASP A 447 34.03 -60.87 17.68
CA ASP A 447 35.24 -61.68 17.53
C ASP A 447 35.68 -61.84 16.06
N VAL A 448 34.85 -61.41 15.09
CA VAL A 448 35.11 -61.50 13.65
C VAL A 448 34.84 -60.16 12.94
N GLU A 449 35.86 -59.61 12.29
CA GLU A 449 35.81 -58.33 11.56
C GLU A 449 34.67 -58.28 10.51
N LEU A 450 34.58 -59.29 9.63
CA LEU A 450 33.66 -59.27 8.49
C LEU A 450 32.19 -59.33 8.89
N ASP A 451 31.87 -60.06 9.97
CA ASP A 451 30.52 -60.04 10.57
C ASP A 451 30.22 -58.66 11.15
N LEU A 452 31.17 -58.06 11.87
CA LEU A 452 31.02 -56.76 12.49
C LEU A 452 30.82 -55.63 11.45
N VAL A 453 31.59 -55.65 10.35
CA VAL A 453 31.41 -54.72 9.21
C VAL A 453 30.05 -54.92 8.54
N SER A 454 29.58 -56.16 8.42
CA SER A 454 28.27 -56.47 7.84
C SER A 454 27.13 -55.98 8.75
N ARG A 455 27.20 -56.22 10.05
CA ARG A 455 26.24 -55.71 11.05
C ARG A 455 26.22 -54.17 11.07
N PHE A 456 27.38 -53.53 11.04
CA PHE A 456 27.50 -52.07 10.94
C PHE A 456 26.82 -51.52 9.69
N LYS A 457 27.15 -52.04 8.50
CA LYS A 457 26.54 -51.56 7.24
C LYS A 457 25.03 -51.80 7.17
N ASN A 458 24.52 -52.85 7.82
CA ASN A 458 23.08 -53.11 7.93
C ASN A 458 22.36 -52.22 8.95
N GLN A 459 23.06 -51.73 9.99
CA GLN A 459 22.48 -50.90 11.05
C GLN A 459 22.58 -49.39 10.76
N PHE A 460 23.69 -48.96 10.14
CA PHE A 460 24.01 -47.55 9.89
C PHE A 460 23.95 -47.17 8.41
N GLY A 461 23.72 -48.14 7.51
CA GLY A 461 23.39 -47.90 6.11
C GLY A 461 21.88 -47.96 5.87
N GLY A 462 21.45 -47.57 4.68
CA GLY A 462 20.04 -47.57 4.30
C GLY A 462 19.80 -46.87 2.97
N GLU A 463 18.53 -46.69 2.61
CA GLU A 463 18.16 -45.77 1.53
C GLU A 463 18.56 -44.34 1.93
N GLY A 464 19.16 -43.58 1.01
CA GLY A 464 19.64 -42.22 1.28
C GLY A 464 20.95 -42.10 2.08
N VAL A 465 21.46 -43.16 2.73
CA VAL A 465 22.73 -43.10 3.48
C VAL A 465 23.90 -43.60 2.64
N ARG A 466 24.97 -42.80 2.58
CA ARG A 466 26.27 -43.20 2.02
C ARG A 466 27.24 -43.55 3.14
N ILE A 467 28.04 -44.58 2.91
CA ILE A 467 29.15 -44.98 3.77
C ILE A 467 30.37 -45.14 2.87
N VAL A 468 31.40 -44.33 3.09
CA VAL A 468 32.69 -44.39 2.39
C VAL A 468 33.78 -44.85 3.34
N GLU A 469 34.72 -45.66 2.84
CA GLU A 469 35.91 -46.06 3.61
C GLU A 469 36.92 -44.91 3.56
N VAL A 470 37.48 -44.56 4.72
CA VAL A 470 38.46 -43.48 4.87
C VAL A 470 39.82 -44.12 5.20
N PRO A 471 40.93 -43.67 4.59
CA PRO A 471 42.27 -44.12 4.96
C PRO A 471 42.53 -43.98 6.47
N VAL A 472 43.11 -45.02 7.09
CA VAL A 472 43.58 -44.93 8.48
C VAL A 472 44.92 -44.17 8.48
N PRO A 473 45.04 -43.02 9.17
CA PRO A 473 46.31 -42.30 9.24
C PRO A 473 47.40 -43.13 9.94
N GLU A 474 48.66 -43.01 9.51
CA GLU A 474 49.78 -43.76 10.12
C GLU A 474 49.96 -43.44 11.62
N GLN A 475 49.58 -42.24 12.04
CA GLN A 475 49.64 -41.78 13.43
C GLN A 475 48.31 -41.96 14.18
N ALA A 476 47.40 -42.80 13.67
CA ALA A 476 46.19 -43.20 14.38
C ALA A 476 46.52 -43.83 15.76
N PRO A 477 45.65 -43.70 16.79
CA PRO A 477 45.96 -44.18 18.14
C PRO A 477 46.22 -45.69 18.20
N ALA A 478 47.50 -46.04 18.34
CA ALA A 478 47.94 -47.35 18.78
C ALA A 478 47.85 -47.45 20.31
N ILE A 479 47.50 -48.64 20.78
CA ILE A 479 47.24 -48.92 22.18
C ILE A 479 47.83 -50.28 22.52
N SER A 480 48.56 -50.34 23.64
CA SER A 480 49.13 -51.56 24.17
C SER A 480 49.20 -51.47 25.68
N GLY A 481 49.06 -52.61 26.35
CA GLY A 481 49.14 -52.66 27.80
C GLY A 481 49.24 -54.09 28.31
N GLU A 482 49.41 -54.20 29.62
CA GLU A 482 49.35 -55.46 30.32
C GLU A 482 48.60 -55.28 31.64
N ALA A 483 47.70 -56.21 31.93
CA ALA A 483 47.19 -56.43 33.28
C ALA A 483 48.02 -57.55 33.89
N ARG A 484 48.67 -57.23 35.01
CA ARG A 484 49.35 -58.20 35.86
C ARG A 484 48.82 -58.05 37.27
N LEU A 485 48.27 -59.12 37.82
CA LEU A 485 47.81 -59.15 39.19
C LEU A 485 48.96 -59.55 40.13
N PRO A 486 49.08 -58.93 41.32
CA PRO A 486 50.26 -59.04 42.18
C PRO A 486 50.37 -60.36 42.97
#